data_AF-B1XVW7-F1
#
_entry.id   AF-B1XVW7-F1
#
_cell.length_a   1.000
_cell.length_b   1.000
_cell.length_c   1.000
_cell.angle_alpha   90.00
_cell.angle_beta   90.00
_cell.angle_gamma   90.00
#
_symmetry.space_group_name_H-M   'P 1'
#
loop_
_entity.id
_entity.type
_entity.pdbx_description
1 polymer ?
#
loop_
_entity_poly.entity_id
_entity_poly.type
_entity_poly.pdbx_seq_one_letter_code
_entity_poly.pdbx_strand_id
1 'polypeptide(L)'
;MKTLLKIFISTYFILLGSFAFAQIPDTQHSQGVAYVTGGVGEGESSAILAEAKQWPLLLEMSQIENGRGIWIFGAIIKVINSKKQTIFEAQADGPYMLINLEVGDYLIDASYGGVGQKRVISIKTGSPQKIALFWK
;
A
#
# COMPACT_ATOMS: atom_id res chain seq x y z
N MET A 1 36.64 57.52 27.31
CA MET A 1 36.02 58.44 26.35
C MET A 1 35.86 57.72 25.02
N LYS A 2 34.60 57.54 24.58
CA LYS A 2 34.13 57.54 23.17
C LYS A 2 34.68 56.40 22.26
N THR A 3 33.94 55.57 21.54
CA THR A 3 32.50 55.33 21.32
C THR A 3 32.44 54.15 20.35
N LEU A 4 31.63 53.14 20.66
CA LEU A 4 30.64 52.51 19.77
C LEU A 4 31.00 52.25 18.28
N LEU A 5 31.00 50.98 17.86
CA LEU A 5 30.09 50.54 16.79
C LEU A 5 29.84 49.03 16.85
N LYS A 6 28.59 48.67 17.12
CA LYS A 6 28.03 47.32 17.11
C LYS A 6 27.93 46.84 15.66
N ILE A 7 28.50 45.68 15.33
CA ILE A 7 28.09 44.92 14.13
C ILE A 7 27.90 43.46 14.55
N PHE A 8 26.76 43.21 15.19
CA PHE A 8 26.13 41.90 15.19
C PHE A 8 25.41 41.77 13.84
N ILE A 9 26.03 41.13 12.85
CA ILE A 9 25.30 40.65 11.67
C ILE A 9 25.22 39.13 11.78
N SER A 10 24.10 38.75 12.40
CA SER A 10 23.52 37.43 12.43
C SER A 10 23.20 36.97 11.00
N THR A 11 23.78 35.84 10.59
CA THR A 11 23.28 35.09 9.44
C THR A 11 23.31 33.60 9.75
N TYR A 12 22.44 33.15 10.66
CA TYR A 12 22.08 31.74 10.76
C TYR A 12 20.90 31.51 9.80
N PHE A 13 21.19 31.18 8.55
CA PHE A 13 20.18 30.76 7.59
C PHE A 13 19.82 29.30 7.92
N ILE A 14 18.88 29.09 8.84
CA ILE A 14 18.31 27.77 9.08
C ILE A 14 17.47 27.43 7.85
N LEU A 15 18.03 26.65 6.93
CA LEU A 15 17.27 25.90 5.94
C LEU A 15 16.38 24.90 6.69
N LEU A 16 15.19 25.35 7.12
CA LEU A 16 14.07 24.48 7.42
C LEU A 16 13.57 23.93 6.08
N GLY A 17 14.31 22.95 5.55
CA GLY A 17 13.80 22.13 4.46
C GLY A 17 12.63 21.32 4.99
N SER A 18 11.42 21.61 4.51
CA SER A 18 10.25 20.75 4.75
C SER A 18 10.54 19.40 4.09
N PHE A 19 10.98 18.42 4.87
CA PHE A 19 10.97 17.03 4.43
C PHE A 19 9.50 16.61 4.29
N ALA A 20 8.97 16.71 3.08
CA ALA A 20 7.68 16.11 2.75
C ALA A 20 7.89 14.59 2.65
N PHE A 21 7.77 13.89 3.78
CA PHE A 21 7.61 12.45 3.75
C PHE A 21 6.27 12.14 3.09
N ALA A 22 6.30 11.40 1.98
CA ALA A 22 5.08 10.92 1.39
C ALA A 22 4.29 10.11 2.43
N GLN A 23 3.03 10.46 2.62
CA GLN A 23 2.17 9.82 3.60
C GLN A 23 1.55 8.57 2.98
N ILE A 24 1.36 7.54 3.81
CA ILE A 24 0.56 6.38 3.43
C ILE A 24 -0.93 6.77 3.42
N PRO A 25 -1.76 6.18 2.54
CA PRO A 25 -3.20 6.39 2.59
C PRO A 25 -3.80 5.95 3.92
N ASP A 26 -4.95 6.54 4.26
CA ASP A 26 -5.68 6.20 5.48
C ASP A 26 -6.07 4.71 5.51
N THR A 27 -6.04 4.14 6.72
CA THR A 27 -6.51 2.77 6.94
C THR A 27 -8.03 2.71 6.84
N GLN A 28 -8.50 1.86 5.94
CA GLN A 28 -9.90 1.55 5.71
C GLN A 28 -10.27 0.20 6.34
N HIS A 29 -11.57 -0.11 6.41
CA HIS A 29 -12.06 -1.38 6.96
C HIS A 29 -13.13 -1.98 6.07
N SER A 30 -13.04 -3.29 5.83
CA SER A 30 -14.07 -4.08 5.16
C SER A 30 -14.37 -5.30 6.00
N GLN A 31 -15.62 -5.46 6.44
CA GLN A 31 -16.07 -6.61 7.23
C GLN A 31 -15.23 -6.85 8.51
N GLY A 32 -14.70 -5.77 9.10
CA GLY A 32 -13.82 -5.82 10.28
C GLY A 32 -12.34 -6.06 9.99
N VAL A 33 -11.96 -6.31 8.73
CA VAL A 33 -10.57 -6.43 8.29
C VAL A 33 -10.04 -5.06 7.87
N ALA A 34 -8.97 -4.60 8.52
CA ALA A 34 -8.29 -3.37 8.17
C ALA A 34 -7.50 -3.53 6.86
N TYR A 35 -7.46 -2.49 6.03
CA TYR A 35 -6.71 -2.47 4.79
C TYR A 35 -6.26 -1.06 4.40
N VAL A 36 -5.25 -0.98 3.54
CA VAL A 36 -4.78 0.26 2.90
C VAL A 36 -4.65 -0.04 1.41
N THR A 37 -5.03 0.88 0.53
CA THR A 37 -4.82 0.73 -0.91
C THR A 37 -4.49 2.07 -1.56
N GLY A 38 -3.71 2.04 -2.63
CA GLY A 38 -3.19 3.21 -3.33
C GLY A 38 -1.86 2.89 -4.01
N GLY A 39 -1.00 3.89 -4.12
CA GLY A 39 0.34 3.78 -4.70
C GLY A 39 0.38 4.19 -6.17
N VAL A 40 -0.42 5.16 -6.58
CA VAL A 40 -0.35 5.68 -7.96
C VAL A 40 0.89 6.57 -8.13
N GLY A 41 1.23 7.35 -7.08
CA GLY A 41 2.43 8.18 -7.04
C GLY A 41 3.64 7.45 -6.45
N GLU A 42 4.85 7.86 -6.84
CA GLU A 42 6.11 7.28 -6.34
C GLU A 42 6.25 7.41 -4.81
N GLY A 43 5.88 8.57 -4.27
CA GLY A 43 5.93 8.81 -2.83
C GLY A 43 4.99 7.87 -2.07
N GLU A 44 3.73 7.82 -2.48
CA GLU A 44 2.71 6.96 -1.87
C GLU A 44 3.07 5.47 -2.01
N SER A 45 3.57 5.06 -3.17
CA SER A 45 4.09 3.71 -3.40
C SER A 45 5.20 3.36 -2.42
N SER A 46 6.17 4.27 -2.26
CA SER A 46 7.30 4.09 -1.34
C SER A 46 6.82 3.98 0.11
N ALA A 47 5.83 4.78 0.50
CA ALA A 47 5.24 4.74 1.83
C ALA A 47 4.50 3.41 2.10
N ILE A 48 3.66 2.95 1.15
CA ILE A 48 2.95 1.66 1.26
C ILE A 48 3.95 0.49 1.32
N LEU A 49 4.98 0.49 0.48
CA LEU A 49 5.98 -0.58 0.46
C LEU A 49 6.86 -0.60 1.72
N ALA A 50 7.13 0.57 2.32
CA ALA A 50 7.82 0.66 3.60
C ALA A 50 6.97 0.08 4.74
N GLU A 51 5.67 0.38 4.74
CA GLU A 51 4.70 -0.10 5.73
C GLU A 51 4.42 -1.61 5.60
N ALA A 52 4.49 -2.16 4.38
CA ALA A 52 4.13 -3.55 4.07
C ALA A 52 4.76 -4.62 4.98
N LYS A 53 5.91 -4.34 5.60
CA LYS A 53 6.59 -5.25 6.54
C LYS A 53 5.80 -5.50 7.83
N GLN A 54 4.91 -4.58 8.20
CA GLN A 54 4.03 -4.69 9.38
C GLN A 54 2.69 -5.35 9.06
N TRP A 55 2.42 -5.61 7.78
CA TRP A 55 1.14 -6.12 7.31
C TRP A 55 1.24 -7.59 6.92
N PRO A 56 0.27 -8.43 7.30
CA PRO A 56 0.25 -9.85 6.95
C PRO A 56 0.25 -10.12 5.44
N LEU A 57 -0.38 -9.25 4.65
CA LEU A 57 -0.53 -9.42 3.21
C LEU A 57 -0.33 -8.10 2.46
N LEU A 58 0.52 -8.13 1.42
CA LEU A 58 0.64 -7.13 0.36
C LEU A 58 0.21 -7.75 -0.97
N LEU A 59 -0.73 -7.11 -1.66
CA LEU A 59 -1.07 -7.39 -3.05
C LEU A 59 -0.44 -6.35 -3.96
N GLU A 60 0.17 -6.79 -5.05
CA GLU A 60 0.66 -5.94 -6.14
C GLU A 60 -0.12 -6.26 -7.41
N MET A 61 -0.69 -5.26 -8.05
CA MET A 61 -1.66 -5.43 -9.13
C MET A 61 -1.20 -4.73 -10.40
N SER A 62 -1.11 -5.50 -11.49
CA SER A 62 -0.73 -5.00 -12.81
C SER A 62 -1.46 -5.74 -13.93
N GLN A 63 -1.49 -5.17 -15.13
CA GLN A 63 -1.94 -5.85 -16.36
C GLN A 63 -0.85 -5.78 -17.43
N ILE A 64 -0.93 -6.63 -18.46
CA ILE A 64 -0.22 -6.38 -19.72
C ILE A 64 -1.10 -5.50 -20.59
N GLU A 65 -0.51 -4.45 -21.14
CA GLU A 65 -1.08 -3.70 -22.25
C GLU A 65 0.00 -3.53 -23.31
N ASN A 66 -0.29 -3.92 -24.55
CA ASN A 66 0.65 -3.85 -25.69
C ASN A 66 2.02 -4.50 -25.39
N GLY A 67 2.02 -5.62 -24.67
CA GLY A 67 3.25 -6.35 -24.29
C GLY A 67 4.05 -5.73 -23.14
N ARG A 68 3.54 -4.68 -22.48
CA ARG A 68 4.17 -4.04 -21.32
C ARG A 68 3.33 -4.22 -20.07
N GLY A 69 3.98 -4.51 -18.95
CA GLY A 69 3.33 -4.46 -17.64
C GLY A 69 3.01 -3.02 -17.25
N ILE A 70 1.75 -2.77 -16.89
CA ILE A 70 1.30 -1.48 -16.37
C ILE A 70 0.60 -1.69 -15.03
N TRP A 71 0.84 -0.76 -14.10
CA TRP A 71 0.17 -0.71 -12.81
C TRP A 71 -1.30 -0.36 -12.99
N ILE A 72 -2.18 -0.99 -12.20
CA ILE A 72 -3.63 -0.80 -12.31
C ILE A 72 -4.24 -0.34 -10.99
N PHE A 73 -5.44 0.22 -11.09
CA PHE A 73 -6.36 0.46 -10.00
C PHE A 73 -7.74 -0.06 -10.42
N GLY A 74 -8.68 -0.14 -9.50
CA GLY A 74 -10.06 -0.59 -9.75
C GLY A 74 -10.29 -2.09 -9.68
N ALA A 75 -9.27 -2.90 -9.37
CA ALA A 75 -9.43 -4.34 -9.16
C ALA A 75 -10.30 -4.61 -7.93
N ILE A 76 -11.27 -5.53 -8.04
CA ILE A 76 -12.08 -5.99 -6.91
C ILE A 76 -11.39 -7.19 -6.27
N ILE A 77 -11.09 -7.08 -4.98
CA ILE A 77 -10.40 -8.11 -4.19
C ILE A 77 -11.38 -8.69 -3.18
N LYS A 78 -11.57 -10.01 -3.20
CA LYS A 78 -12.29 -10.76 -2.17
C LYS A 78 -11.34 -11.73 -1.47
N VAL A 79 -11.46 -11.85 -0.15
CA VAL A 79 -10.77 -12.88 0.62
C VAL A 79 -11.78 -13.84 1.22
N ILE A 80 -11.61 -15.11 0.91
CA ILE A 80 -12.49 -16.20 1.34
C ILE A 80 -11.70 -17.08 2.32
N ASN A 81 -12.26 -17.31 3.50
CA ASN A 81 -11.64 -18.15 4.53
C ASN A 81 -11.85 -19.65 4.26
N SER A 82 -11.23 -20.51 5.07
CA SER A 82 -11.38 -21.97 5.01
C SER A 82 -12.81 -22.48 5.20
N LYS A 83 -13.69 -21.69 5.82
CA LYS A 83 -15.13 -21.96 5.97
C LYS A 83 -15.95 -21.54 4.74
N LYS A 84 -15.30 -21.13 3.65
CA LYS A 84 -15.91 -20.63 2.41
C LYS A 84 -16.73 -19.34 2.61
N GLN A 85 -16.41 -18.56 3.63
CA GLN A 85 -17.04 -17.27 3.88
C GLN A 85 -16.17 -16.16 3.30
N THR A 86 -16.78 -15.22 2.58
CA THR A 86 -16.09 -13.96 2.25
C THR A 86 -15.97 -13.16 3.54
N ILE A 87 -14.74 -12.81 3.91
CA ILE A 87 -14.42 -12.05 5.13
C ILE A 87 -13.84 -10.66 4.81
N PHE A 88 -13.61 -10.37 3.54
CA PHE A 88 -13.10 -9.11 3.05
C PHE A 88 -13.55 -8.94 1.61
N GLU A 89 -14.01 -7.74 1.27
CA GLU A 89 -14.25 -7.30 -0.11
C GLU A 89 -14.00 -5.81 -0.23
N ALA A 90 -13.13 -5.40 -1.15
CA ALA A 90 -12.84 -4.00 -1.44
C ALA A 90 -12.39 -3.80 -2.89
N GLN A 91 -12.56 -2.59 -3.40
CA GLN A 91 -11.92 -2.14 -4.64
C GLN A 91 -10.54 -1.57 -4.30
N ALA A 92 -9.53 -1.91 -5.11
CA ALA A 92 -8.20 -1.33 -4.98
C ALA A 92 -8.14 0.05 -5.64
N ASP A 93 -7.65 1.06 -4.93
CA ASP A 93 -7.52 2.43 -5.44
C ASP A 93 -6.16 2.67 -6.13
N GLY A 94 -5.29 1.66 -6.16
CA GLY A 94 -3.97 1.71 -6.79
C GLY A 94 -3.35 0.33 -6.96
N PRO A 95 -2.09 0.26 -7.41
CA PRO A 95 -1.41 -1.00 -7.66
C PRO A 95 -1.07 -1.78 -6.40
N TYR A 96 -1.20 -1.17 -5.22
CA TYR A 96 -0.90 -1.82 -3.96
C TYR A 96 -2.13 -1.89 -3.05
N MET A 97 -2.25 -3.01 -2.33
CA MET A 97 -3.21 -3.17 -1.25
C MET A 97 -2.58 -3.96 -0.11
N LEU A 98 -2.56 -3.38 1.09
CA LEU A 98 -2.20 -4.04 2.33
C LEU A 98 -3.47 -4.56 3.01
N ILE A 99 -3.48 -5.79 3.52
CA ILE A 99 -4.65 -6.39 4.17
C ILE A 99 -4.22 -7.04 5.49
N ASN A 100 -4.89 -6.67 6.59
CA ASN A 100 -4.59 -7.16 7.93
C ASN A 100 -5.37 -8.45 8.24
N LEU A 101 -4.93 -9.56 7.66
CA LEU A 101 -5.51 -10.88 7.88
C LEU A 101 -4.93 -11.55 9.14
N GLU A 102 -5.79 -12.24 9.88
CA GLU A 102 -5.34 -13.16 10.93
C GLU A 102 -4.56 -14.35 10.35
N VAL A 103 -3.91 -15.12 11.22
CA VAL A 103 -3.23 -16.37 10.84
C VAL A 103 -4.27 -17.38 10.33
N GLY A 104 -4.05 -17.91 9.13
CA GLY A 104 -4.97 -18.86 8.51
C GLY A 104 -4.74 -19.07 7.03
N ASP A 105 -5.56 -19.95 6.46
CA ASP A 105 -5.57 -20.25 5.03
C ASP A 105 -6.72 -19.52 4.34
N TYR A 106 -6.42 -18.90 3.21
CA TYR A 106 -7.35 -18.07 2.46
C TYR A 106 -7.27 -18.30 0.96
N LEU A 107 -8.39 -18.02 0.29
CA LEU A 107 -8.47 -17.85 -1.15
C LEU A 107 -8.67 -16.37 -1.45
N ILE A 108 -7.72 -15.77 -2.16
CA ILE A 108 -7.88 -14.47 -2.82
C ILE A 108 -8.63 -14.72 -4.13
N ASP A 109 -9.79 -14.12 -4.29
CA ASP A 109 -10.57 -14.06 -5.53
C ASP A 109 -10.56 -12.60 -6.01
N ALA A 110 -9.72 -12.32 -7.01
CA ALA A 110 -9.46 -11.00 -7.52
C ALA A 110 -10.04 -10.86 -8.93
N SER A 111 -10.64 -9.73 -9.25
CA SER A 111 -11.17 -9.48 -10.59
C SER A 111 -10.86 -8.08 -11.09
N TYR A 112 -10.57 -7.98 -12.38
CA TYR A 112 -10.28 -6.72 -13.03
C TYR A 112 -10.70 -6.82 -14.50
N GLY A 113 -11.40 -5.81 -15.03
CA GLY A 113 -11.89 -5.82 -16.41
C GLY A 113 -12.79 -7.00 -16.77
N GLY A 114 -13.52 -7.56 -15.78
CA GLY A 114 -14.34 -8.77 -15.96
C GLY A 114 -13.57 -10.10 -15.94
N VAL A 115 -12.25 -10.08 -15.78
CA VAL A 115 -11.40 -11.27 -15.72
C VAL A 115 -11.04 -11.58 -14.26
N GLY A 116 -11.44 -12.76 -13.80
CA GLY A 116 -11.15 -13.27 -12.45
C GLY A 116 -9.82 -14.02 -12.35
N GLN A 117 -9.19 -13.96 -11.18
CA GLN A 117 -7.99 -14.69 -10.79
C GLN A 117 -8.11 -15.19 -9.36
N LYS A 118 -7.62 -16.41 -9.14
CA LYS A 118 -7.66 -17.06 -7.83
C LYS A 118 -6.27 -17.41 -7.34
N ARG A 119 -5.98 -17.09 -6.08
CA ARG A 119 -4.72 -17.42 -5.39
C ARG A 119 -5.00 -17.98 -4.00
N VAL A 120 -4.48 -19.16 -3.72
CA VAL A 120 -4.50 -19.73 -2.37
C VAL A 120 -3.27 -19.22 -1.63
N ILE A 121 -3.46 -18.74 -0.41
CA ILE A 121 -2.38 -18.23 0.46
C ILE A 121 -2.53 -18.77 1.88
N SER A 122 -1.43 -18.78 2.62
CA SER A 122 -1.40 -19.08 4.05
C SER A 122 -0.69 -17.93 4.78
N ILE A 123 -1.39 -17.28 5.70
CA ILE A 123 -0.84 -16.24 6.56
C ILE A 123 -0.27 -16.91 7.82
N LYS A 124 0.98 -16.57 8.16
CA LYS A 124 1.69 -17.12 9.32
C LYS A 124 2.30 -15.99 10.15
N THR A 125 2.38 -16.19 11.46
CA THR A 125 3.00 -15.23 12.38
C THR A 125 4.42 -14.88 11.94
N GLY A 126 4.71 -13.58 11.83
CA GLY A 126 6.04 -13.07 11.49
C GLY A 126 6.49 -13.33 10.05
N SER A 127 5.59 -13.75 9.15
CA SER A 127 5.91 -14.00 7.74
C SER A 127 4.89 -13.31 6.80
N PRO A 128 5.03 -11.99 6.59
CA PRO A 128 4.26 -11.25 5.61
C PRO A 128 4.30 -11.91 4.23
N GLN A 129 3.15 -11.98 3.57
CA GLN A 129 3.04 -12.51 2.21
C GLN A 129 2.93 -11.37 1.20
N LYS A 130 3.68 -11.47 0.11
CA LYS A 130 3.56 -10.56 -1.04
C LYS A 130 3.07 -11.37 -2.25
N ILE A 131 1.94 -10.97 -2.82
CA ILE A 131 1.31 -11.65 -3.95
C ILE A 131 1.18 -10.70 -5.12
N ALA A 132 1.76 -11.07 -6.26
CA ALA A 132 1.54 -10.37 -7.51
C ALA A 132 0.30 -10.94 -8.24
N LEU A 133 -0.63 -10.05 -8.55
CA LEU A 133 -1.81 -10.31 -9.37
C LEU A 133 -1.60 -9.62 -10.72
N PHE A 134 -1.70 -10.41 -11.78
CA PHE A 134 -1.25 -9.99 -13.10
C PHE A 134 -2.27 -10.40 -14.17
N TRP A 135 -2.98 -9.43 -14.75
CA TRP A 135 -4.01 -9.65 -15.77
C TRP A 135 -3.46 -9.52 -17.20
N LYS A 136 -4.08 -10.21 -18.15
CA LYS A 136 -3.72 -10.18 -19.57
C LYS A 136 -4.73 -9.37 -20.36
#